data_AF-A0A380NZG5-F1
#
_entry.id   AF-A0A380NZG5-F1
#
_cell.length_a   1.000
_cell.length_b   1.000
_cell.length_c   1.000
_cell.angle_alpha   90.00
_cell.angle_beta   90.00
_cell.angle_gamma   90.00
#
_symmetry.space_group_name_H-M   'P 1'
#
loop_
_entity.id
_entity.type
_entity.pdbx_description
1 polymer ?
#
loop_
_entity_poly.entity_id
_entity_poly.type
_entity_poly.pdbx_seq_one_letter_code
_entity_poly.pdbx_strand_id
1 'polypeptide(L)'
;MQQAIGDYVGEHDWLSFVASGFQQKTTVRTVYSATMIEKPEDDEIWFEFTGNGFLYNQIRIMVGVLLEIGNGSRPVDDIPRLLEAKDRQQARFTAPAQGLYLMSVEY
;
A
#
# COMPACT_ATOMS: atom_id res chain seq x y z
N MET A 1 8.99 8.33 3.67
CA MET A 1 7.97 7.27 3.93
C MET A 1 6.92 7.73 4.93
N GLN A 2 7.30 8.15 6.14
CA GLN A 2 6.37 8.59 7.20
C GLN A 2 5.32 9.62 6.75
N GLN A 3 5.71 10.61 5.94
CA GLN A 3 4.77 11.63 5.45
C GLN A 3 3.78 11.07 4.41
N ALA A 4 4.23 10.16 3.55
CA ALA A 4 3.45 9.66 2.41
C ALA A 4 2.42 8.60 2.81
N ILE A 5 2.69 7.80 3.84
CA ILE A 5 1.83 6.66 4.20
C ILE A 5 0.41 7.07 4.59
N GLY A 6 0.24 8.30 5.12
CA GLY A 6 -1.07 8.86 5.45
C GLY A 6 -1.98 9.03 4.24
N ASP A 7 -1.41 9.22 3.04
CA ASP A 7 -2.19 9.43 1.80
C ASP A 7 -2.99 8.18 1.39
N TYR A 8 -2.68 7.02 1.96
CA TYR A 8 -3.45 5.79 1.73
C TYR A 8 -4.76 5.73 2.51
N VAL A 9 -4.91 6.52 3.57
CA VAL A 9 -6.10 6.49 4.43
C VAL A 9 -7.31 7.06 3.67
N GLY A 10 -8.46 6.42 3.83
CA GLY A 10 -9.71 6.80 3.17
C GLY A 10 -10.24 5.76 2.19
N GLU A 11 -11.32 6.13 1.52
CA GLU A 11 -11.93 5.32 0.45
C GLU A 11 -11.37 5.74 -0.90
N HIS A 12 -10.76 4.79 -1.61
CA HIS A 12 -10.12 5.04 -2.89
C HIS A 12 -10.42 3.94 -3.90
N ASP A 13 -10.30 4.29 -5.18
CA ASP A 13 -10.23 3.31 -6.27
C ASP A 13 -8.78 2.83 -6.40
N TRP A 14 -8.54 1.57 -6.04
CA TRP A 14 -7.18 1.01 -5.94
C TRP A 14 -6.68 0.39 -7.25
N LEU A 15 -7.18 0.82 -8.41
CA LEU A 15 -6.83 0.22 -9.70
C LEU A 15 -5.31 0.29 -10.01
N SER A 16 -4.61 1.32 -9.55
CA SER A 16 -3.14 1.39 -9.66
C SER A 16 -2.41 0.39 -8.76
N PHE A 17 -3.06 -0.08 -7.71
CA PHE A 17 -2.48 -0.91 -6.65
C PHE A 17 -3.02 -2.34 -6.66
N VAL A 18 -3.57 -2.84 -7.76
CA VAL A 18 -4.05 -4.22 -7.87
C VAL A 18 -3.25 -4.98 -8.92
N ALA A 19 -2.91 -6.25 -8.64
CA ALA A 19 -2.29 -7.09 -9.65
C ALA A 19 -3.24 -7.33 -10.84
N SER A 20 -2.66 -7.49 -12.04
CA SER A 20 -3.41 -7.83 -13.25
C SER A 20 -4.19 -9.13 -13.09
N GLY A 21 -5.37 -9.23 -13.72
CA GLY A 21 -6.19 -10.45 -13.67
C GLY A 21 -7.07 -10.56 -12.42
N PHE A 22 -7.30 -9.46 -11.71
CA PHE A 22 -8.25 -9.42 -10.60
C PHE A 22 -9.69 -9.67 -11.09
N GLN A 23 -10.49 -10.37 -10.29
CA GLN A 23 -11.86 -10.78 -10.65
C GLN A 23 -12.94 -10.03 -9.85
N GLN A 24 -12.54 -9.13 -8.96
CA GLN A 24 -13.44 -8.37 -8.11
C GLN A 24 -14.29 -7.40 -8.96
N LYS A 25 -15.58 -7.30 -8.61
CA LYS A 25 -16.52 -6.37 -9.27
C LYS A 25 -16.16 -4.89 -9.09
N THR A 26 -15.44 -4.57 -8.02
CA THR A 26 -15.00 -3.21 -7.69
C THR A 26 -13.60 -3.23 -7.08
N THR A 27 -12.80 -2.25 -7.47
CA THR A 27 -11.48 -1.92 -6.94
C THR A 27 -11.53 -0.89 -5.81
N VAL A 28 -12.73 -0.45 -5.41
CA VAL A 28 -12.91 0.50 -4.32
C VAL A 28 -12.79 -0.21 -2.96
N ARG A 29 -11.89 0.28 -2.10
CA ARG A 29 -11.70 -0.19 -0.72
C ARG A 29 -11.42 0.99 0.19
N THR A 30 -11.69 0.80 1.47
CA THR A 30 -11.46 1.80 2.50
C THR A 30 -10.33 1.33 3.40
N VAL A 31 -9.26 2.13 3.47
CA VAL A 31 -8.19 1.96 4.45
C VAL A 31 -8.52 2.86 5.63
N TYR A 32 -8.71 2.27 6.80
CA TYR A 32 -9.03 2.96 8.03
C TYR A 32 -7.77 3.55 8.69
N SER A 33 -6.66 2.82 8.63
CA SER A 33 -5.36 3.28 9.13
C SER A 33 -4.21 2.72 8.31
N ALA A 34 -3.14 3.50 8.22
CA ALA A 34 -1.87 3.13 7.62
C ALA A 34 -0.75 3.77 8.44
N THR A 35 0.10 2.94 9.05
CA THR A 35 1.16 3.40 9.97
C THR A 35 2.49 2.74 9.65
N MET A 36 3.57 3.48 9.92
CA MET A 36 4.94 3.01 9.82
C MET A 36 5.57 3.07 11.22
N ILE A 37 6.20 1.98 11.63
CA ILE A 37 6.79 1.82 12.95
C ILE A 37 8.25 1.39 12.76
N GLU A 38 9.19 2.22 13.18
CA GLU A 38 10.61 1.87 13.18
C GLU A 38 10.95 1.00 14.40
N LYS A 39 11.66 -0.10 14.17
CA LYS A 39 12.12 -1.07 15.17
C LYS A 39 13.65 -1.14 15.13
N PRO A 40 14.36 -0.11 15.63
CA PRO A 40 15.81 -0.02 15.50
C PRO A 40 16.58 -1.11 16.25
N GLU A 41 15.98 -1.70 17.30
CA GLU A 41 16.58 -2.81 18.03
C GLU A 41 16.65 -4.10 17.20
N ASP A 42 15.74 -4.25 16.23
CA ASP A 42 15.61 -5.42 15.36
C ASP A 42 16.11 -5.15 13.92
N ASP A 43 16.55 -3.92 13.62
CA ASP A 43 16.85 -3.43 12.26
C ASP A 43 15.66 -3.58 11.29
N GLU A 44 14.44 -3.32 11.78
CA GLU A 44 13.21 -3.50 11.02
C GLU A 44 12.37 -2.22 10.90
N ILE A 45 11.55 -2.16 9.84
CA ILE A 45 10.48 -1.18 9.68
C ILE A 45 9.19 -1.94 9.41
N TRP A 46 8.19 -1.72 10.24
CA TRP A 46 6.87 -2.33 10.11
C TRP A 46 5.92 -1.36 9.44
N PHE A 47 5.13 -1.88 8.49
CA PHE A 47 4.02 -1.18 7.86
C PHE A 47 2.73 -1.89 8.23
N GLU A 48 1.83 -1.20 8.93
CA GLU A 48 0.55 -1.75 9.35
C GLU A 48 -0.57 -1.05 8.59
N PHE A 49 -1.52 -1.84 8.08
CA PHE A 49 -2.66 -1.36 7.32
C PHE A 49 -3.93 -2.04 7.83
N THR A 50 -4.95 -1.25 8.14
CA THR A 50 -6.28 -1.74 8.54
C THR A 50 -7.32 -1.18 7.57
N GLY A 51 -8.27 -1.99 7.14
CA GLY A 51 -9.30 -1.58 6.18
C GLY A 51 -10.44 -2.58 6.05
N ASN A 52 -11.45 -2.23 5.25
CA ASN A 52 -12.62 -3.10 5.00
C ASN A 52 -12.32 -4.33 4.11
N GLY A 53 -11.09 -4.44 3.64
CA GLY A 53 -10.60 -5.53 2.80
C GLY A 53 -9.56 -5.02 1.81
N PHE A 54 -8.75 -5.95 1.30
CA PHE A 54 -7.66 -5.63 0.37
C PHE A 54 -7.78 -6.45 -0.91
N LEU A 55 -7.42 -5.85 -2.04
CA LEU A 55 -7.34 -6.49 -3.34
C LEU A 55 -6.10 -7.38 -3.44
N TYR A 56 -6.06 -8.23 -4.47
CA TYR A 56 -4.93 -9.12 -4.71
C TYR A 56 -3.62 -8.33 -4.88
N ASN A 57 -2.63 -8.64 -4.05
CA ASN A 57 -1.34 -7.97 -3.91
C ASN A 57 -1.36 -6.49 -3.45
N GLN A 58 -2.51 -5.94 -3.07
CA GLN A 58 -2.65 -4.52 -2.78
C GLN A 58 -1.62 -4.01 -1.76
N ILE A 59 -1.56 -4.62 -0.58
CA ILE A 59 -0.62 -4.23 0.48
C ILE A 59 0.84 -4.28 0.00
N ARG A 60 1.22 -5.32 -0.74
CA ARG A 60 2.60 -5.49 -1.24
C ARG A 60 2.96 -4.46 -2.30
N ILE A 61 2.01 -3.99 -3.09
CA ILE A 61 2.22 -2.91 -4.06
C ILE A 61 2.30 -1.55 -3.34
N MET A 62 1.44 -1.31 -2.34
CA MET A 62 1.48 -0.11 -1.51
C MET A 62 2.82 0.04 -0.79
N VAL A 63 3.30 -1.03 -0.16
CA VAL A 63 4.64 -1.08 0.45
C VAL A 63 5.72 -0.87 -0.59
N GLY A 64 5.59 -1.45 -1.79
CA GLY A 64 6.54 -1.23 -2.87
C GLY A 64 6.71 0.24 -3.24
N VAL A 65 5.60 0.98 -3.36
CA VAL A 65 5.61 2.43 -3.60
C VAL A 65 6.24 3.19 -2.43
N LEU A 66 5.95 2.82 -1.18
CA LEU A 66 6.59 3.44 -0.01
C LEU A 66 8.11 3.26 -0.03
N LEU A 67 8.60 2.07 -0.43
CA LEU A 67 10.03 1.81 -0.54
C LEU A 67 10.69 2.65 -1.65
N GLU A 68 10.01 2.84 -2.80
CA GLU A 68 10.46 3.75 -3.86
C GLU A 68 10.52 5.21 -3.39
N ILE A 69 9.59 5.64 -2.53
CA ILE A 69 9.64 6.95 -1.89
C ILE A 69 10.80 7.02 -0.87
N GLY A 70 10.96 5.98 -0.05
CA GLY A 70 11.99 5.89 0.98
C GLY A 70 13.42 5.91 0.44
N ASN A 71 13.63 5.35 -0.75
CA ASN A 71 14.93 5.35 -1.41
C ASN A 71 15.14 6.55 -2.37
N GLY A 72 14.17 7.46 -2.47
CA GLY A 72 14.26 8.68 -3.28
C GLY A 72 14.01 8.49 -4.78
N SER A 73 13.59 7.31 -5.23
CA SER A 73 13.24 7.05 -6.64
C SER A 73 11.88 7.64 -7.04
N ARG A 74 11.08 8.08 -6.07
CA ARG A 74 9.74 8.64 -6.26
C ARG A 74 9.50 9.85 -5.32
N PRO A 75 8.76 10.88 -5.75
CA PRO A 75 8.36 11.99 -4.88
C PRO A 75 7.53 11.56 -3.68
N VAL A 76 7.60 12.32 -2.58
CA VAL A 76 6.89 12.00 -1.33
C VAL A 76 5.37 12.11 -1.46
N ASP A 77 4.88 12.92 -2.39
CA ASP A 77 3.47 13.26 -2.66
C ASP A 77 2.89 12.49 -3.86
N ASP A 78 3.55 11.40 -4.28
CA ASP A 78 3.17 10.70 -5.50
C ASP A 78 1.99 9.73 -5.33
N ILE A 79 1.64 9.34 -4.10
CA ILE A 79 0.56 8.40 -3.81
C ILE A 79 -0.81 8.91 -4.29
N PRO A 80 -1.24 10.16 -3.98
CA PRO A 80 -2.48 10.72 -4.53
C PRO A 80 -2.54 10.66 -6.05
N ARG A 81 -1.44 11.03 -6.72
CA ARG A 81 -1.33 10.97 -8.19
C ARG A 81 -1.48 9.54 -8.71
N LEU A 82 -0.92 8.54 -8.02
CA LEU A 82 -1.09 7.13 -8.38
C LEU A 82 -2.54 6.68 -8.21
N LEU A 83 -3.23 7.08 -7.14
CA LEU A 83 -4.65 6.75 -6.93
C LEU A 83 -5.53 7.35 -8.03
N GLU A 84 -5.24 8.58 -8.47
CA GLU A 84 -5.93 9.23 -9.59
C GLU A 84 -5.61 8.62 -10.95
N ALA A 85 -4.37 8.19 -11.18
CA ALA A 85 -3.92 7.66 -12.46
C ALA A 85 -4.64 6.35 -12.85
N LYS A 86 -5.07 5.57 -11.87
CA LYS A 86 -5.76 4.28 -12.06
C LYS A 86 -5.05 3.36 -13.05
N ASP A 87 -3.72 3.34 -13.01
CA ASP A 87 -2.85 2.63 -13.92
C ASP A 87 -1.80 1.83 -13.16
N ARG A 88 -1.97 0.50 -13.19
CA ARG A 88 -1.06 -0.45 -12.54
C ARG A 88 0.37 -0.40 -13.09
N GLN A 89 0.59 0.14 -14.29
CA GLN A 89 1.94 0.32 -14.84
C GLN A 89 2.74 1.41 -14.11
N GLN A 90 2.11 2.22 -13.25
CA GLN A 90 2.79 3.29 -12.52
C GLN A 90 3.23 2.89 -11.11
N ALA A 91 2.64 1.85 -10.53
CA ALA A 91 3.06 1.21 -9.28
C ALA A 91 3.52 -0.24 -9.57
N ARG A 92 4.67 -0.38 -10.25
CA ARG A 92 5.10 -1.67 -10.83
C ARG A 92 5.55 -2.67 -9.78
N PHE A 93 6.38 -2.20 -8.86
CA PHE A 93 7.06 -3.04 -7.89
C PHE A 93 6.06 -3.69 -6.93
N THR A 94 6.23 -4.99 -6.69
CA THR A 94 5.46 -5.74 -5.69
C THR A 94 6.45 -6.26 -4.67
N ALA A 95 6.36 -5.80 -3.43
CA ALA A 95 7.26 -6.23 -2.37
C ALA A 95 7.23 -7.77 -2.20
N PRO A 96 8.32 -8.43 -1.77
CA PRO A 96 8.34 -9.86 -1.49
C PRO A 96 7.24 -10.29 -0.51
N ALA A 97 6.70 -11.51 -0.65
CA ALA A 97 5.58 -11.97 0.17
C ALA A 97 6.00 -12.36 1.60
N GLN A 98 7.27 -12.68 1.82
CA GLN A 98 7.80 -13.21 3.09
C GLN A 98 7.69 -12.25 4.29
N GLY A 99 7.45 -10.96 4.06
CA GLY A 99 7.25 -9.96 5.11
C GLY A 99 5.78 -9.58 5.35
N LEU A 100 4.82 -10.23 4.69
CA LEU A 100 3.39 -9.94 4.83
C LEU A 100 2.73 -10.92 5.81
N TYR A 101 2.06 -10.38 6.82
CA TYR A 101 1.33 -11.15 7.82
C TYR A 101 -0.08 -10.58 8.01
N LEU A 102 -1.07 -11.46 8.22
CA LEU A 102 -2.41 -11.08 8.67
C LEU A 102 -2.40 -11.07 10.20
N MET A 103 -2.61 -9.89 10.80
CA MET A 103 -2.53 -9.71 12.25
C MET A 103 -3.85 -10.00 12.97
N SER A 104 -4.97 -9.48 12.46
CA SER A 104 -6.29 -9.64 13.08
C SER A 104 -7.43 -9.52 12.06
N VAL A 105 -8.62 -9.96 12.45
CA VAL A 105 -9.88 -9.78 11.71
C VAL A 105 -10.96 -9.36 12.71
N GLU A 106 -11.66 -8.27 12.41
CA GLU A 106 -12.78 -7.75 13.21
C GLU A 106 -14.12 -8.21 12.61
N TYR A 107 -15.11 -8.51 13.47
CA TYR A 107 -16.43 -9.05 13.11
C TYR A 107 -17.57 -8.17 13.60
#